data_AF-A0A8S4QFK9-F1
#
_entry.id   AF-A0A8S4QFK9-F1
#
_cell.length_a   1.000
_cell.length_b   1.000
_cell.length_c   1.000
_cell.angle_alpha   90.00
_cell.angle_beta   90.00
_cell.angle_gamma   90.00
#
_symmetry.space_group_name_H-M   'P 1'
#
loop_
_entity.id
_entity.type
_entity.pdbx_description
1 polymer ?
#
loop_
_entity_poly.entity_id
_entity_poly.type
_entity_poly.pdbx_seq_one_letter_code
_entity_poly.pdbx_strand_id
1 'polypeptide(L)'
;MKEINPINTITHVNLTLHLGKAYDITYVRLVFYSPRPQSFAIYKKASADSDWEPYQYFSASCRDTYGVSDQRAAEIGAETKPLCTSEYSDISPLSGGNVLFSTLEGRPSAYTFDSSPELQ
;
A
#
# COMPACT_ATOMS: atom_id res chain seq x y z
N MET A 1 -5.57 -42.89 12.44
CA MET A 1 -4.82 -41.78 11.84
C MET A 1 -5.79 -41.00 10.97
N LYS A 2 -6.18 -39.79 11.40
CA LYS A 2 -6.89 -38.84 10.54
C LYS A 2 -5.83 -37.84 10.08
N GLU A 3 -5.62 -37.74 8.77
CA GLU A 3 -4.88 -36.64 8.18
C GLU A 3 -5.52 -35.32 8.61
N ILE A 4 -4.73 -34.47 9.24
CA ILE A 4 -5.09 -33.08 9.47
C ILE A 4 -4.79 -32.37 8.15
N ASN A 5 -5.83 -32.11 7.34
CA ASN A 5 -5.73 -31.14 6.25
C ASN A 5 -5.47 -29.76 6.87
N PRO A 6 -4.33 -29.11 6.64
CA PRO A 6 -4.17 -27.72 7.04
C PRO A 6 -5.08 -26.90 6.11
N ILE A 7 -6.18 -26.39 6.66
CA ILE A 7 -6.95 -25.36 5.96
C ILE A 7 -6.03 -24.14 5.92
N ASN A 8 -5.36 -23.92 4.79
CA ASN A 8 -4.57 -22.73 4.54
C ASN A 8 -5.55 -21.54 4.32
N THR A 9 -6.19 -21.09 5.39
CA THR A 9 -7.05 -19.91 5.36
C THR A 9 -6.18 -18.67 5.33
N ILE A 10 -6.21 -17.91 4.23
CA ILE A 10 -5.60 -16.59 4.18
C ILE A 10 -6.42 -15.67 5.09
N THR A 11 -5.87 -15.28 6.24
CA THR A 11 -6.50 -14.36 7.18
C THR A 11 -5.99 -12.94 6.96
N HIS A 12 -6.91 -11.97 6.88
CA HIS A 12 -6.59 -10.55 6.76
C HIS A 12 -7.00 -9.80 8.03
N VAL A 13 -6.24 -8.77 8.39
CA VAL A 13 -6.57 -7.83 9.46
C VAL A 13 -6.67 -6.45 8.85
N ASN A 14 -7.81 -5.78 9.06
CA ASN A 14 -8.08 -4.46 8.50
C ASN A 14 -8.05 -3.40 9.61
N LEU A 15 -7.33 -2.31 9.34
CA LEU A 15 -7.34 -1.09 10.15
C LEU A 15 -7.97 0.02 9.30
N THR A 16 -9.07 0.61 9.78
CA THR A 16 -9.80 1.66 9.05
C THR A 16 -9.77 2.95 9.85
N LEU A 17 -9.28 4.02 9.23
CA LEU A 17 -9.27 5.37 9.79
C LEU A 17 -10.31 6.24 9.08
N HIS A 18 -11.27 6.78 9.84
CA HIS A 18 -12.27 7.71 9.32
C HIS A 18 -11.81 9.16 9.56
N LEU A 19 -11.43 9.86 8.50
CA LEU A 19 -10.91 11.23 8.58
C LEU A 19 -11.98 12.32 8.72
N GLY A 20 -13.24 12.01 8.37
CA GLY A 20 -14.40 12.91 8.51
C GLY A 20 -14.51 14.05 7.48
N LYS A 21 -13.48 14.27 6.66
CA LYS A 21 -13.47 15.19 5.50
C LYS A 21 -12.41 14.75 4.48
N ALA A 22 -12.41 15.35 3.30
CA ALA A 22 -11.36 15.14 2.29
C ALA A 22 -10.04 15.81 2.72
N TYR A 23 -8.92 15.18 2.38
CA TYR A 23 -7.56 15.66 2.62
C TYR A 23 -6.65 15.29 1.46
N ASP A 24 -5.74 16.20 1.12
CA ASP A 24 -4.59 15.90 0.28
C ASP A 24 -3.53 15.20 1.14
N ILE A 25 -3.51 13.87 1.08
CA ILE A 25 -2.59 13.07 1.89
C ILE A 25 -1.19 13.17 1.29
N THR A 26 -0.20 13.55 2.09
CA THR A 26 1.21 13.60 1.67
C THR A 26 1.94 12.29 1.97
N TYR A 27 1.68 11.68 3.12
CA TYR A 27 2.22 10.37 3.47
C TYR A 27 1.35 9.61 4.47
N VAL A 28 1.51 8.30 4.50
CA VAL A 28 1.05 7.40 5.55
C VAL A 28 2.26 6.69 6.15
N ARG A 29 2.39 6.72 7.48
CA ARG A 29 3.50 6.08 8.19
C ARG A 29 2.97 5.07 9.19
N LEU A 30 3.48 3.84 9.12
CA LEU A 30 3.15 2.77 10.04
C LEU A 30 4.41 2.34 10.80
N VAL A 31 4.31 2.29 12.14
CA VAL A 31 5.36 1.76 13.01
C VAL A 31 4.84 0.49 13.64
N PHE A 32 5.49 -0.63 13.33
CA PHE A 32 5.10 -1.95 13.79
C PHE A 32 5.84 -2.29 15.08
N TYR A 33 5.08 -2.68 16.10
CA TYR A 33 5.63 -3.25 17.34
C TYR A 33 6.05 -4.71 17.16
N SER A 34 5.53 -5.38 16.12
CA SER A 34 5.91 -6.71 15.63
C SER A 34 6.88 -6.62 14.45
N PRO A 35 7.36 -7.75 13.90
CA PRO A 35 7.87 -7.77 12.53
C PRO A 35 6.82 -7.22 11.55
N ARG A 36 7.29 -6.64 10.44
CA ARG A 36 6.41 -6.17 9.37
C ARG A 36 5.73 -7.37 8.68
N PRO A 37 4.48 -7.22 8.20
CA PRO A 37 3.85 -8.26 7.38
C PRO A 37 4.66 -8.52 6.11
N GLN A 38 4.69 -9.78 5.65
CA GLN A 38 5.27 -10.12 4.34
C GLN A 38 4.50 -9.48 3.18
N SER A 39 3.19 -9.26 3.37
CA SER A 39 2.33 -8.52 2.45
C SER A 39 1.30 -7.69 3.20
N PHE A 40 1.11 -6.44 2.79
CA PHE A 40 -0.02 -5.60 3.20
C PHE A 40 -0.29 -4.51 2.16
N ALA A 41 -1.46 -3.88 2.27
CA ALA A 41 -1.91 -2.86 1.33
C ALA A 41 -2.50 -1.66 2.07
N ILE A 42 -2.35 -0.48 1.47
CA ILE A 42 -3.01 0.75 1.90
C ILE A 42 -4.10 1.05 0.87
N TYR A 43 -5.32 1.23 1.35
CA TYR A 43 -6.47 1.64 0.54
C TYR A 43 -6.94 3.03 0.97
N LYS A 44 -7.59 3.75 0.05
CA LYS A 44 -8.22 5.04 0.33
C LYS A 44 -9.64 5.09 -0.21
N LYS A 45 -10.38 6.12 0.23
CA LYS A 45 -11.66 6.54 -0.34
C LYS A 45 -11.57 8.03 -0.62
N ALA A 46 -12.01 8.45 -1.81
CA ALA A 46 -12.08 9.87 -2.18
C ALA A 46 -13.24 10.59 -1.45
N SER A 47 -14.30 9.86 -1.10
CA SER A 47 -15.43 10.36 -0.32
C SER A 47 -16.01 9.28 0.58
N ALA A 48 -16.90 9.65 1.52
CA ALA A 48 -17.53 8.68 2.42
C ALA A 48 -18.31 7.58 1.66
N ASP A 49 -18.86 7.92 0.49
CA ASP A 49 -19.71 7.04 -0.31
C ASP A 49 -18.97 6.35 -1.47
N SER A 50 -17.70 6.69 -1.73
CA SER A 50 -16.92 6.05 -2.82
C SER A 50 -16.51 4.63 -2.48
N ASP A 51 -16.16 3.83 -3.48
CA ASP A 51 -15.51 2.55 -3.25
C ASP A 51 -14.10 2.73 -2.68
N TRP A 52 -13.59 1.67 -2.02
CA TRP A 52 -12.20 1.59 -1.62
C TRP A 52 -11.32 1.36 -2.85
N GLU A 53 -10.36 2.25 -3.06
CA GLU A 53 -9.36 2.11 -4.12
C GLU A 53 -7.98 1.81 -3.52
N PRO A 54 -7.17 0.94 -4.16
CA PRO A 54 -5.82 0.70 -3.68
C PRO A 54 -4.95 1.94 -3.85
N TYR A 55 -4.17 2.26 -2.84
CA TYR A 55 -3.25 3.40 -2.84
C TYR A 55 -1.79 2.94 -3.01
N GLN A 56 -1.40 1.88 -2.30
CA GLN A 56 -0.07 1.29 -2.34
C GLN A 56 -0.11 -0.17 -1.89
N TYR A 57 0.70 -1.01 -2.53
CA TYR A 57 0.97 -2.38 -2.11
C TYR A 57 2.40 -2.53 -1.58
N PHE A 58 2.56 -3.38 -0.58
CA PHE A 58 3.85 -3.84 -0.09
C PHE A 58 3.82 -5.36 -0.06
N SER A 59 4.70 -6.01 -0.79
CA SER A 59 4.76 -7.48 -0.82
C SER A 59 6.10 -7.97 -1.32
N ALA A 60 6.63 -9.03 -0.70
CA ALA A 60 7.77 -9.78 -1.25
C ALA A 60 7.38 -10.59 -2.52
N SER A 61 6.09 -10.66 -2.84
CA SER A 61 5.51 -11.44 -3.93
C SER A 61 4.41 -10.67 -4.66
N CYS A 62 4.67 -9.40 -5.03
CA CYS A 62 3.71 -8.47 -5.65
C CYS A 62 2.83 -9.10 -6.74
N ARG A 63 3.45 -9.84 -7.67
CA ARG A 63 2.74 -10.46 -8.79
C ARG A 63 1.78 -11.55 -8.34
N ASP A 64 2.21 -12.42 -7.42
CA ASP A 64 1.41 -13.55 -6.96
C ASP A 64 0.34 -13.12 -5.95
N THR A 65 0.61 -12.08 -5.16
CA THR A 65 -0.28 -11.58 -4.11
C THR A 65 -1.32 -10.59 -4.63
N TYR A 66 -0.90 -9.66 -5.50
CA TYR A 66 -1.72 -8.53 -5.95
C TYR A 66 -1.89 -8.44 -7.47
N GLY A 67 -1.27 -9.33 -8.25
CA GLY A 67 -1.36 -9.31 -9.71
C GLY A 67 -0.63 -8.15 -10.38
N VAL A 68 0.22 -7.42 -9.65
CA VAL A 68 0.96 -6.25 -10.15
C VAL A 68 2.47 -6.48 -10.08
N SER A 69 3.21 -5.77 -10.93
CA SER A 69 4.68 -5.82 -10.92
C SER A 69 5.25 -5.16 -9.68
N ASP A 70 6.40 -5.65 -9.20
CA ASP A 70 7.22 -4.93 -8.21
C ASP A 70 7.88 -3.75 -8.93
N GLN A 71 7.41 -2.54 -8.62
CA GLN A 71 7.76 -1.31 -9.31
C GLN A 71 7.59 -0.12 -8.38
N ARG A 72 8.64 0.70 -8.27
CA ARG A 72 8.71 1.86 -7.37
C ARG A 72 8.46 3.21 -8.06
N ALA A 73 8.28 3.22 -9.37
CA ALA A 73 8.02 4.44 -10.13
C ALA A 73 6.85 4.23 -11.08
N ALA A 74 5.92 5.18 -11.15
CA ALA A 74 4.80 5.13 -12.05
C ALA A 74 5.23 5.42 -13.51
N GLU A 75 4.48 4.87 -14.45
CA GLU A 75 4.61 5.19 -15.85
C GLU A 75 3.96 6.55 -16.14
N ILE A 76 4.55 7.32 -17.06
CA ILE A 76 3.97 8.59 -17.51
C ILE A 76 2.58 8.34 -18.09
N GLY A 77 1.58 9.10 -17.62
CA GLY A 77 0.17 8.96 -18.04
C GLY A 77 -0.60 7.83 -17.34
N ALA A 78 0.02 7.16 -16.37
CA ALA A 78 -0.64 6.20 -15.49
C ALA A 78 -0.22 6.45 -14.03
N GLU A 79 -0.05 7.73 -13.69
CA GLU A 79 0.58 8.15 -12.45
C GLU A 79 -0.35 8.03 -11.25
N THR A 80 -1.62 7.72 -11.42
CA THR A 80 -2.55 7.37 -10.33
C THR A 80 -2.56 5.89 -9.96
N LYS A 81 -1.95 5.01 -10.77
CA LYS A 81 -1.98 3.56 -10.51
C LYS A 81 -1.28 3.23 -9.17
N PRO A 82 -1.81 2.25 -8.41
CA PRO A 82 -1.14 1.76 -7.22
C PRO A 82 0.14 1.01 -7.61
N LEU A 83 1.23 1.33 -6.92
CA LEU A 83 2.50 0.65 -7.07
C LEU A 83 2.61 -0.51 -6.08
N CYS A 84 3.57 -1.40 -6.31
CA CYS A 84 3.93 -2.45 -5.35
C CYS A 84 5.43 -2.49 -5.15
N THR A 85 5.89 -2.65 -3.91
CA THR A 85 7.32 -2.77 -3.59
C THR A 85 7.59 -3.81 -2.52
N SER A 86 8.69 -4.54 -2.68
CA SER A 86 9.18 -5.50 -1.68
C SER A 86 10.03 -4.88 -0.57
N GLU A 87 10.40 -3.59 -0.67
CA GLU A 87 11.34 -2.89 0.23
C GLU A 87 11.00 -3.01 1.73
N TYR A 88 9.72 -3.08 2.07
CA TYR A 88 9.23 -3.16 3.45
C TYR A 88 8.70 -4.53 3.86
N SER A 89 8.98 -5.56 3.06
CA SER A 89 8.38 -6.90 3.19
C SER A 89 9.32 -7.93 3.82
N ASP A 90 10.55 -7.54 4.19
CA ASP A 90 11.44 -8.36 4.99
C ASP A 90 11.02 -8.32 6.47
N ILE A 91 11.21 -9.46 7.15
CA ILE A 91 10.86 -9.69 8.56
C ILE A 91 11.66 -8.79 9.51
N SER A 92 12.84 -8.33 9.11
CA SER A 92 13.65 -7.40 9.91
C SER A 92 13.18 -5.95 9.75
N PRO A 93 13.20 -5.12 10.81
CA PRO A 93 13.49 -5.48 12.19
C PRO A 93 12.30 -6.21 12.83
N LEU A 94 12.58 -7.03 13.84
CA LEU A 94 11.53 -7.79 14.55
C LEU A 94 10.61 -6.92 15.42
N SER A 95 10.98 -5.65 15.62
CA SER A 95 10.17 -4.63 16.28
C SER A 95 10.66 -3.25 15.86
N GLY A 96 9.79 -2.25 15.91
CA GLY A 96 10.09 -0.88 15.48
C GLY A 96 10.20 -0.72 13.96
N GLY A 97 9.70 -1.71 13.20
CA GLY A 97 9.67 -1.65 11.74
C GLY A 97 8.87 -0.43 11.29
N ASN A 98 9.49 0.44 10.50
CA ASN A 98 8.90 1.70 10.06
C ASN A 98 8.66 1.64 8.55
N VAL A 99 7.41 1.79 8.13
CA VAL A 99 7.03 1.86 6.72
C VAL A 99 6.51 3.25 6.42
N LEU A 100 7.13 3.90 5.43
CA LEU A 100 6.71 5.20 4.91
C LEU A 100 6.15 5.01 3.50
N PHE A 101 4.90 5.40 3.32
CA PHE A 101 4.28 5.56 2.01
C PHE A 101 4.14 7.06 1.74
N SER A 102 4.87 7.58 0.76
CA SER A 102 4.72 8.95 0.28
C SER A 102 3.88 8.95 -1.00
N THR A 103 2.84 9.78 -1.05
CA THR A 103 1.82 9.69 -2.10
C THR A 103 2.30 10.13 -3.48
N LEU A 104 3.34 10.97 -3.52
CA LEU A 104 3.96 11.48 -4.74
C LEU A 104 5.29 10.78 -5.10
N GLU A 105 5.81 9.92 -4.22
CA GLU A 105 7.08 9.24 -4.47
C GLU A 105 6.97 8.32 -5.69
N GLY A 106 7.97 8.41 -6.58
CA GLY A 106 8.00 7.63 -7.81
C GLY A 106 7.04 8.10 -8.90
N ARG A 107 6.30 9.21 -8.71
CA ARG A 107 5.39 9.76 -9.72
C ARG A 107 6.09 10.91 -10.48
N PRO A 108 6.34 10.78 -11.80
CA PRO A 108 7.00 11.82 -12.58
C PRO A 108 6.43 13.23 -12.38
N SER A 109 5.12 13.43 -12.41
CA SER A 109 4.49 14.74 -12.29
C SER A 109 4.51 15.33 -10.87
N ALA A 110 5.13 14.66 -9.89
CA ALA A 110 5.25 15.15 -8.51
C ALA A 110 5.94 16.52 -8.41
N TYR A 111 6.96 16.78 -9.22
CA TYR A 111 7.67 18.07 -9.22
C TYR A 111 6.89 19.20 -9.92
N THR A 112 5.81 18.86 -10.63
CA THR A 112 4.87 19.78 -11.28
C THR A 112 3.45 19.58 -10.75
N PHE A 113 3.31 19.20 -9.48
CA PHE A 113 2.05 18.84 -8.83
C PHE A 113 0.95 19.90 -9.03
N ASP A 114 1.28 21.18 -8.88
CA ASP A 114 0.32 22.29 -9.02
C ASP A 114 -0.35 22.33 -10.41
N SER A 115 0.32 21.78 -11.43
CA SER A 115 -0.18 21.68 -12.80
C SER A 115 -0.63 20.27 -13.21
N SER A 116 -0.72 19.33 -12.26
CA SER A 116 -1.13 17.94 -12.52
C SER A 116 -2.47 17.61 -11.85
N PRO A 117 -3.61 17.79 -12.55
CA PRO A 117 -4.92 17.42 -12.03
C PRO A 117 -5.08 15.92 -11.76
N GLU A 118 -4.23 15.07 -12.34
CA GLU A 118 -4.26 13.62 -12.06
C GLU A 118 -3.75 13.30 -10.65
N LEU A 119 -2.83 14.12 -10.12
CA LEU A 119 -2.24 13.90 -8.79
C LEU A 119 -2.95 14.66 -7.67
N GLN A 120 -3.88 15.57 -8.01
CA GLN A 120 -4.73 16.34 -7.09
C GLN A 120 -6.04 15.61 -6.83
#